data_AF-A0A7C5BTQ4-F1
#
_entry.id   AF-A0A7C5BTQ4-F1
#
_cell.length_a   1.000
_cell.length_b   1.000
_cell.length_c   1.000
_cell.angle_alpha   90.00
_cell.angle_beta   90.00
_cell.angle_gamma   90.00
#
_symmetry.space_group_name_H-M   'P 1'
#
loop_
_entity.id
_entity.type
_entity.pdbx_description
1 polymer ?
#
loop_
_entity_poly.entity_id
_entity_poly.type
_entity_poly.pdbx_seq_one_letter_code
_entity_poly.pdbx_strand_id
1 'polypeptide(L)'
;MALNTNNPTPPGCSKALKGCLVITTILLGLFIAAVFLATRIPSVRASGECMSNMQEVAAAISRYEDVEGRRPSDLKLLAKDYLEDRSVLRCPLDGSVGDTPSYAYNPKARGSGVMLECDRHKLMGQGLRFVVLGDGRFKQIVPSNNEAGNGPRK
;
A
#
# COMPACT_ATOMS: atom_id res chain seq x y z
N MET A 1 23.03 54.24 45.16
CA MET A 1 21.93 53.81 44.29
C MET A 1 22.27 54.21 42.86
N ALA A 2 22.38 53.23 41.96
CA ALA A 2 22.11 53.29 40.50
C ALA A 2 22.93 52.19 39.80
N LEU A 3 22.28 51.06 39.48
CA LEU A 3 22.82 50.03 38.59
C LEU A 3 22.38 50.38 37.16
N ASN A 4 23.35 50.74 36.32
CA ASN A 4 23.19 51.06 34.92
C ASN A 4 23.19 49.76 34.09
N THR A 5 22.03 49.34 33.60
CA THR A 5 21.88 48.18 32.72
C THR A 5 21.70 48.64 31.27
N ASN A 6 22.80 48.80 30.54
CA ASN A 6 22.76 48.84 29.07
C ASN A 6 22.98 47.42 28.55
N ASN A 7 21.89 46.72 28.24
CA ASN A 7 21.96 45.43 27.56
C ASN A 7 21.81 45.67 26.05
N PRO A 8 22.81 45.31 25.21
CA PRO A 8 22.68 45.45 23.76
C PRO A 8 21.72 44.38 23.21
N THR A 9 20.64 44.82 22.56
CA THR A 9 19.79 43.95 21.73
C THR A 9 20.59 43.44 20.54
N PRO A 10 20.61 42.12 20.26
CA PRO A 10 21.32 41.58 19.11
C PRO A 10 20.65 42.03 17.80
N PRO A 11 21.37 42.69 16.88
CA PRO A 11 20.86 43.02 15.56
C PRO A 11 20.88 41.78 14.67
N GLY A 12 19.76 41.47 13.99
CA GLY A 12 19.81 40.66 12.76
C GLY A 12 18.87 39.45 12.63
N CYS A 13 17.91 39.22 13.53
CA CYS A 13 17.06 38.03 13.43
C CYS A 13 15.99 38.09 12.30
N SER A 14 15.65 39.28 11.78
CA SER A 14 14.56 39.45 10.80
C SER A 14 14.91 39.07 9.36
N LYS A 15 16.20 39.11 8.97
CA LYS A 15 16.64 38.70 7.62
C LYS A 15 16.81 37.17 7.51
N ALA A 16 17.25 36.51 8.58
CA ALA A 16 17.33 35.06 8.65
C ALA A 16 15.93 34.40 8.60
N LEU A 17 14.92 35.01 9.23
CA LEU A 17 13.55 34.51 9.22
C LEU A 17 12.92 34.51 7.81
N LYS A 18 13.16 35.57 7.03
CA LYS A 18 12.65 35.69 5.64
C LYS A 18 13.33 34.69 4.69
N GLY A 19 14.63 34.49 4.85
CA GLY A 19 15.38 33.48 4.07
C GLY A 19 14.87 32.06 4.33
N CYS A 20 14.60 31.72 5.60
CA CYS A 20 14.06 30.42 5.99
C CYS A 20 12.68 30.15 5.37
N LEU A 21 11.79 31.16 5.36
CA LEU A 21 10.45 31.03 4.79
C LEU A 21 10.46 30.81 3.26
N VAL A 22 11.37 31.46 2.55
CA VAL A 22 11.52 31.25 1.10
C VAL A 22 12.04 29.85 0.81
N ILE A 23 13.03 29.36 1.57
CA ILE A 23 13.57 28.01 1.37
C ILE A 23 12.51 26.95 1.68
N THR A 24 11.75 27.09 2.78
CA THR A 24 10.71 26.11 3.14
C THR A 24 9.58 26.07 2.13
N THR A 25 9.15 27.22 1.59
CA THR A 25 8.11 27.28 0.55
C THR A 25 8.58 26.63 -0.76
N ILE A 26 9.84 26.85 -1.16
CA ILE A 26 10.42 26.17 -2.34
C ILE A 26 10.48 24.65 -2.12
N LEU A 27 10.97 24.20 -0.96
CA LEU A 27 11.06 22.78 -0.63
C LEU A 27 9.67 22.12 -0.59
N LEU A 28 8.69 22.79 -0.01
CA LEU A 28 7.30 22.32 0.02
C LEU A 28 6.72 22.23 -1.40
N GLY A 29 6.96 23.24 -2.24
CA GLY A 29 6.52 23.24 -3.63
C GLY A 29 7.12 22.10 -4.43
N LEU A 30 8.43 21.84 -4.29
CA LEU A 30 9.12 20.72 -4.93
C LEU A 30 8.57 19.38 -4.44
N PHE A 31 8.31 19.24 -3.14
CA PHE A 31 7.73 18.03 -2.57
C PHE A 31 6.33 17.76 -3.14
N ILE A 32 5.46 18.77 -3.18
CA ILE A 32 4.11 18.64 -3.76
C ILE A 32 4.20 18.27 -5.25
N ALA A 33 5.08 18.91 -6.02
CA ALA A 33 5.28 18.59 -7.43
C ALA A 33 5.79 17.15 -7.62
N ALA A 34 6.72 16.69 -6.78
CA ALA A 34 7.23 15.31 -6.82
C ALA A 34 6.12 14.29 -6.50
N VAL A 35 5.30 14.53 -5.47
CA VAL A 35 4.14 13.70 -5.16
C VAL A 35 3.15 13.70 -6.32
N PHE A 36 2.83 14.87 -6.89
CA PHE A 36 1.93 14.97 -8.03
C PHE A 36 2.43 14.14 -9.23
N LEU A 37 3.70 14.26 -9.58
CA LEU A 37 4.32 13.46 -10.64
C LEU A 37 4.29 11.96 -10.31
N ALA A 38 4.62 11.57 -9.08
CA ALA A 38 4.60 10.17 -8.64
C ALA A 38 3.19 9.57 -8.72
N THR A 39 2.15 10.33 -8.33
CA THR A 39 0.76 9.87 -8.46
C THR A 39 0.36 9.68 -9.91
N ARG A 40 1.00 10.31 -10.91
CA ARG A 40 0.64 10.13 -12.33
C ARG A 40 1.25 8.86 -12.93
N ILE A 41 2.13 8.17 -12.21
CA ILE A 41 2.74 6.92 -12.68
C ILE A 41 1.72 5.77 -12.53
N PRO A 42 1.29 5.13 -13.63
CA PRO A 42 0.24 4.12 -13.60
C PRO A 42 0.58 2.93 -12.70
N SER A 43 1.84 2.51 -12.64
CA SER A 43 2.31 1.41 -11.79
C SER A 43 2.14 1.70 -10.29
N VAL A 44 2.31 2.95 -9.86
CA VAL A 44 2.16 3.34 -8.45
C VAL A 44 0.68 3.36 -8.08
N ARG A 45 -0.19 3.92 -8.94
CA ARG A 45 -1.64 3.89 -8.74
C ARG A 45 -2.17 2.47 -8.65
N ALA A 46 -1.83 1.63 -9.64
CA ALA A 46 -2.28 0.25 -9.69
C ALA A 46 -1.84 -0.55 -8.46
N SER A 47 -0.66 -0.26 -7.89
CA SER A 47 -0.17 -0.89 -6.66
C SER A 47 -0.98 -0.46 -5.44
N GLY A 48 -1.29 0.83 -5.31
CA GLY A 48 -2.15 1.34 -4.25
C GLY A 48 -3.58 0.78 -4.32
N GLU A 49 -4.15 0.76 -5.52
CA GLU A 49 -5.47 0.16 -5.79
C GLU A 49 -5.46 -1.34 -5.50
N CYS A 50 -4.45 -2.09 -5.94
CA CYS A 50 -4.33 -3.52 -5.62
C CYS A 50 -4.28 -3.77 -4.11
N MET A 51 -3.53 -2.96 -3.36
CA MET A 51 -3.47 -3.06 -1.90
C MET A 51 -4.83 -2.80 -1.26
N SER A 52 -5.53 -1.75 -1.70
CA SER A 52 -6.88 -1.41 -1.22
C SER A 52 -7.87 -2.55 -1.49
N ASN A 53 -7.91 -3.05 -2.72
CA ASN A 53 -8.75 -4.16 -3.14
C ASN A 53 -8.48 -5.42 -2.30
N MET A 54 -7.20 -5.79 -2.11
CA MET A 54 -6.85 -6.96 -1.29
C MET A 54 -7.27 -6.81 0.18
N GLN A 55 -7.20 -5.61 0.75
CA GLN A 55 -7.68 -5.34 2.11
C GLN A 55 -9.21 -5.45 2.21
N GLU A 56 -9.93 -4.95 1.21
CA GLU A 56 -11.38 -5.08 1.15
C GLU A 56 -11.81 -6.56 1.05
N VAL A 57 -11.15 -7.33 0.19
CA VAL A 57 -11.40 -8.77 0.08
C VAL A 57 -11.09 -9.48 1.39
N ALA A 58 -10.00 -9.13 2.07
CA ALA A 58 -9.68 -9.70 3.39
C ALA A 58 -10.74 -9.38 4.44
N ALA A 59 -11.25 -8.14 4.46
CA ALA A 59 -12.34 -7.75 5.34
C ALA A 59 -13.64 -8.49 5.02
N ALA A 60 -13.95 -8.69 3.74
CA ALA A 60 -15.10 -9.48 3.29
C ALA A 60 -14.99 -10.95 3.72
N ILE A 61 -13.79 -11.55 3.63
CA ILE A 61 -13.52 -12.90 4.13
C ILE A 61 -13.77 -12.97 5.64
N SER A 62 -13.33 -11.97 6.41
CA SER A 62 -13.56 -11.91 7.86
C SER A 62 -15.05 -11.87 8.17
N ARG A 63 -15.80 -10.97 7.52
CA ARG A 63 -17.27 -10.89 7.70
C ARG A 63 -17.98 -12.20 7.35
N TYR A 64 -17.54 -12.87 6.28
CA TYR A 64 -18.06 -14.18 5.90
C TYR A 64 -17.76 -15.22 6.99
N GLU A 65 -16.52 -15.26 7.50
CA GLU A 65 -16.11 -16.19 8.56
C GLU A 65 -16.88 -15.96 9.87
N ASP A 66 -17.19 -14.70 10.21
CA ASP A 66 -17.97 -14.33 11.39
C ASP A 66 -19.42 -14.86 11.33
N VAL A 67 -20.02 -14.90 10.13
CA VAL A 67 -21.40 -15.37 9.91
C VAL A 67 -21.46 -16.89 9.75
N GLU A 68 -20.56 -17.45 8.94
CA GLU A 68 -20.61 -18.86 8.52
C GLU A 68 -19.75 -19.79 9.42
N GLY A 69 -18.98 -19.21 10.35
CA GLY A 69 -18.03 -19.93 11.21
C GLY A 69 -16.83 -20.53 10.46
N ARG A 70 -16.70 -20.24 9.16
CA ARG A 70 -15.64 -20.74 8.29
C ARG A 70 -15.38 -19.77 7.15
N ARG A 71 -14.15 -19.78 6.64
CA ARG A 71 -13.79 -19.01 5.43
C ARG A 71 -14.48 -19.56 4.18
N PRO A 72 -14.75 -18.70 3.18
CA PRO A 72 -15.31 -19.14 1.91
C PRO A 72 -14.34 -20.10 1.22
N SER A 73 -14.86 -21.11 0.51
CA SER A 73 -14.02 -22.02 -0.27
C SER A 73 -13.47 -21.39 -1.55
N ASP A 74 -14.16 -20.38 -2.06
CA ASP A 74 -13.83 -19.63 -3.28
C ASP A 74 -14.18 -18.15 -3.06
N LEU A 75 -13.33 -17.24 -3.55
CA LEU A 75 -13.57 -15.79 -3.47
C LEU A 75 -14.84 -15.36 -4.19
N LYS A 76 -15.31 -16.12 -5.19
CA LYS A 76 -16.58 -15.84 -5.89
C LYS A 76 -17.80 -15.82 -4.96
N LEU A 77 -17.74 -16.52 -3.82
CA LEU A 77 -18.82 -16.51 -2.83
C LEU A 77 -18.99 -15.16 -2.14
N LEU A 78 -17.96 -14.31 -2.13
CA LEU A 78 -18.00 -12.98 -1.54
C LEU A 78 -18.73 -11.96 -2.42
N ALA A 79 -18.74 -12.19 -3.74
CA ALA A 79 -19.17 -11.25 -4.77
C ALA A 79 -20.67 -10.89 -4.75
N LYS A 80 -21.49 -11.62 -3.99
CA LYS A 80 -22.93 -11.42 -3.94
C LYS A 80 -23.36 -10.59 -2.72
N ASP A 81 -22.85 -10.96 -1.55
CA ASP A 81 -23.39 -10.48 -0.28
C ASP A 81 -22.36 -9.75 0.60
N TYR A 82 -21.06 -9.80 0.25
CA TYR A 82 -19.98 -9.27 1.10
C TYR A 82 -19.11 -8.20 0.45
N LEU A 83 -19.24 -7.99 -0.86
CA LEU A 83 -18.50 -7.01 -1.65
C LEU A 83 -19.49 -6.09 -2.38
N GLU A 84 -19.25 -4.78 -2.32
CA GLU A 84 -20.05 -3.79 -3.04
C GLU A 84 -19.72 -3.80 -4.54
N ASP A 85 -18.43 -3.93 -4.87
CA ASP A 85 -17.94 -4.03 -6.23
C ASP A 85 -17.20 -5.36 -6.44
N ARG A 86 -17.54 -6.09 -7.52
CA ARG A 86 -16.87 -7.35 -7.88
C ARG A 86 -15.50 -7.14 -8.49
N SER A 87 -15.23 -5.95 -9.01
CA SER A 87 -13.94 -5.59 -9.61
C SER A 87 -12.79 -5.72 -8.61
N VAL A 88 -13.08 -5.59 -7.30
CA VAL A 88 -12.10 -5.69 -6.22
C VAL A 88 -11.53 -7.09 -6.06
N LEU A 89 -12.12 -8.13 -6.66
CA LEU A 89 -11.54 -9.47 -6.72
C LEU A 89 -10.39 -9.57 -7.73
N ARG A 90 -10.11 -8.48 -8.45
CA ARG A 90 -9.15 -8.44 -9.55
C ARG A 90 -8.05 -7.44 -9.29
N CYS A 91 -6.86 -7.82 -9.75
CA CYS A 91 -5.72 -6.92 -9.75
C CYS A 91 -5.91 -5.89 -10.88
N PRO A 92 -5.68 -4.58 -10.63
CA PRO A 92 -5.76 -3.55 -11.67
C PRO A 92 -4.80 -3.76 -12.86
N LEU A 93 -3.73 -4.54 -12.66
CA LEU A 93 -2.78 -4.92 -13.72
C LEU A 93 -3.14 -6.25 -14.42
N ASP A 94 -4.23 -6.91 -14.03
CA ASP A 94 -4.67 -8.12 -14.70
C ASP A 94 -5.50 -7.80 -15.95
N GLY A 95 -4.86 -7.93 -17.12
CA GLY A 95 -5.50 -7.75 -18.43
C GLY A 95 -6.41 -8.90 -18.87
N SER A 96 -6.63 -9.93 -18.04
CA SER A 96 -7.54 -11.01 -18.40
C SER A 96 -8.99 -10.51 -18.52
N VAL A 97 -9.79 -11.14 -19.38
CA VAL A 97 -11.20 -10.76 -19.59
C VAL A 97 -12.09 -11.71 -18.79
N GLY A 98 -13.08 -11.17 -18.08
CA GLY A 98 -14.08 -11.94 -17.32
C GLY A 98 -14.05 -11.70 -15.80
N ASP A 99 -14.84 -12.48 -15.08
CA ASP A 99 -15.12 -12.32 -13.64
C ASP A 99 -14.29 -13.25 -12.74
N THR A 100 -13.17 -13.77 -13.25
CA THR A 100 -12.32 -14.68 -12.46
C THR A 100 -11.44 -13.86 -11.52
N PRO A 101 -11.41 -14.18 -10.21
CA PRO A 101 -10.52 -13.51 -9.27
C PRO A 101 -9.05 -13.63 -9.69
N SER A 102 -8.31 -12.54 -9.60
CA SER A 102 -6.89 -12.49 -10.03
C SER A 102 -5.91 -12.86 -8.91
N TYR A 103 -6.38 -12.95 -7.67
CA TYR A 103 -5.57 -13.22 -6.49
C TYR A 103 -5.47 -14.72 -6.20
N ALA A 104 -4.28 -15.17 -5.81
CA ALA A 104 -4.13 -16.51 -5.24
C ALA A 104 -4.72 -16.51 -3.83
N TYR A 105 -5.60 -17.47 -3.55
CA TYR A 105 -6.35 -17.56 -2.30
C TYR A 105 -6.14 -18.90 -1.62
N ASN A 106 -5.87 -18.87 -0.30
CA ASN A 106 -5.75 -20.04 0.55
C ASN A 106 -6.72 -19.94 1.75
N PRO A 107 -7.88 -20.62 1.72
CA PRO A 107 -8.86 -20.56 2.81
C PRO A 107 -8.38 -21.23 4.10
N LYS A 108 -7.35 -22.09 4.02
CA LYS A 108 -6.77 -22.80 5.17
C LYS A 108 -5.69 -22.00 5.91
N ALA A 109 -5.22 -20.88 5.34
CA ALA A 109 -4.21 -20.05 5.98
C ALA A 109 -4.68 -19.58 7.36
N ARG A 110 -3.82 -19.61 8.38
CA ARG A 110 -4.13 -19.11 9.73
C ARG A 110 -2.90 -18.40 10.28
N GLY A 111 -3.10 -17.44 11.19
CA GLY A 111 -2.01 -16.66 11.77
C GLY A 111 -1.12 -16.02 10.70
N SER A 112 0.17 -16.38 10.69
CA SER A 112 1.17 -15.87 9.76
C SER A 112 1.18 -16.53 8.37
N GLY A 113 0.29 -17.51 8.11
CA GLY A 113 0.18 -18.11 6.78
C GLY A 113 -0.39 -17.14 5.73
N VAL A 114 0.04 -17.26 4.47
CA VAL A 114 -0.45 -16.41 3.38
C VAL A 114 -1.87 -16.82 2.99
N MET A 115 -2.82 -15.89 3.14
CA MET A 115 -4.24 -16.07 2.81
C MET A 115 -4.57 -15.55 1.41
N LEU A 116 -4.11 -14.35 1.08
CA LEU A 116 -4.25 -13.75 -0.25
C LEU A 116 -2.89 -13.34 -0.77
N GLU A 117 -2.69 -13.49 -2.07
CA GLU A 117 -1.46 -13.10 -2.73
C GLU A 117 -1.71 -12.50 -4.13
N CYS A 118 -0.92 -11.47 -4.45
CA CYS A 118 -0.81 -10.90 -5.79
C CYS A 118 0.67 -10.69 -6.16
N ASP A 119 1.09 -11.18 -7.32
CA ASP A 119 2.48 -11.15 -7.81
C ASP A 119 2.65 -10.36 -9.12
N ARG A 120 1.63 -9.62 -9.53
CA ARG A 120 1.56 -8.95 -10.85
C ARG A 120 2.28 -7.60 -10.90
N HIS A 121 2.79 -7.12 -9.78
CA HIS A 121 3.40 -5.81 -9.66
C HIS A 121 4.91 -5.90 -9.87
N LYS A 122 5.50 -4.84 -10.46
CA LYS A 122 6.94 -4.71 -10.60
C LYS A 122 7.36 -3.31 -10.17
N LEU A 123 8.40 -3.23 -9.35
CA LEU A 123 9.01 -1.97 -8.93
C LEU A 123 10.47 -1.96 -9.38
N MET A 124 10.84 -0.99 -10.22
CA MET A 124 12.19 -0.86 -10.79
C MET A 124 12.72 -2.16 -11.43
N GLY A 125 11.83 -2.91 -12.09
CA GLY A 125 12.17 -4.18 -12.76
C GLY A 125 12.22 -5.40 -11.85
N GLN A 126 12.17 -5.23 -10.52
CA GLN A 126 12.03 -6.33 -9.57
C GLN A 126 10.56 -6.67 -9.38
N GLY A 127 10.25 -7.96 -9.30
CA GLY A 127 8.90 -8.42 -8.96
C GLY A 127 8.48 -7.88 -7.59
N LEU A 128 7.20 -7.61 -7.41
CA LEU A 128 6.65 -7.16 -6.14
C LEU A 128 5.44 -8.01 -5.81
N ARG A 129 5.47 -8.64 -4.63
CA ARG A 129 4.39 -9.49 -4.13
C ARG A 129 3.67 -8.78 -3.00
N PHE A 130 2.35 -8.68 -3.12
CA PHE A 130 1.47 -8.25 -2.05
C PHE A 130 0.84 -9.48 -1.42
N VAL A 131 0.88 -9.57 -0.09
CA VAL A 131 0.27 -10.67 0.64
C VAL A 131 -0.61 -10.15 1.77
N VAL A 132 -1.73 -10.83 1.99
CA VAL A 132 -2.51 -10.72 3.22
C VAL A 132 -2.39 -12.03 3.97
N LEU A 133 -2.02 -11.94 5.24
CA LEU A 133 -1.87 -13.10 6.11
C LEU A 133 -3.22 -13.57 6.64
N GLY A 134 -3.26 -14.78 7.19
CA GLY A 134 -4.45 -15.37 7.80
C GLY A 134 -4.96 -14.62 9.04
N ASP A 135 -4.16 -13.71 9.60
CA ASP A 135 -4.55 -12.76 10.66
C ASP A 135 -5.03 -11.40 10.13
N GLY A 136 -5.13 -11.24 8.80
CA GLY A 136 -5.59 -10.01 8.14
C GLY A 136 -4.49 -8.96 7.91
N ARG A 137 -3.26 -9.16 8.39
CA ARG A 137 -2.18 -8.19 8.17
C ARG A 137 -1.71 -8.21 6.72
N PHE A 138 -1.55 -7.02 6.16
CA PHE A 138 -0.97 -6.81 4.85
C PHE A 138 0.57 -6.76 4.94
N LYS A 139 1.26 -7.39 3.99
CA LYS A 139 2.71 -7.25 3.80
C LYS A 139 3.05 -7.11 2.32
N GLN A 140 4.06 -6.30 2.06
CA GLN A 140 4.70 -6.19 0.78
C GLN A 140 6.03 -6.93 0.82
N ILE A 141 6.23 -7.88 -0.09
CA ILE A 141 7.43 -8.71 -0.20
C ILE A 141 8.12 -8.36 -1.51
N VAL A 142 9.35 -7.87 -1.42
CA VAL A 142 10.25 -7.78 -2.56
C VAL A 142 11.03 -9.11 -2.61
N PRO A 143 10.86 -9.95 -3.64
CA PRO A 143 11.63 -11.18 -3.78
C PRO A 143 13.10 -10.79 -3.84
N SER A 144 13.88 -11.24 -2.86
CA SER A 144 15.33 -11.09 -2.93
C SER A 144 15.85 -11.98 -4.06
N ASN A 145 16.85 -11.51 -4.81
CA ASN A 145 17.43 -12.20 -5.98
C ASN A 145 17.96 -13.63 -5.68
N ASN A 146 17.94 -14.07 -4.42
CA ASN A 146 18.34 -15.40 -3.97
C ASN A 146 17.20 -16.44 -4.00
N GLU A 147 15.93 -16.05 -4.26
CA GLU A 147 14.78 -16.98 -4.32
C GLU A 147 14.40 -17.41 -5.74
N ALA A 148 15.02 -16.83 -6.78
CA ALA A 148 14.80 -17.23 -8.17
C ALA A 148 15.29 -18.65 -8.52
N GLY A 149 15.92 -19.36 -7.57
CA GLY A 149 16.49 -20.69 -7.76
C GLY A 149 15.62 -21.87 -7.32
N ASN A 150 14.46 -21.65 -6.69
CA ASN A 150 13.64 -22.76 -6.17
C ASN A 150 12.15 -22.64 -6.54
N GLY A 151 11.88 -22.56 -7.85
CA GLY A 151 10.54 -22.83 -8.36
C GLY A 151 10.23 -24.34 -8.24
N PRO A 152 8.99 -24.73 -7.90
CA PRO A 152 8.60 -26.14 -7.99
C PRO A 152 8.68 -26.57 -9.45
N ARG A 153 9.54 -27.57 -9.73
CA ARG A 153 9.45 -28.33 -10.98
C ARG A 153 8.04 -28.92 -11.05
N LYS A 154 7.24 -28.47 -12.01
CA LYS A 154 6.20 -29.31 -12.59
C LYS A 154 6.84 -30.28 -13.56
#